data_AF-A0A6I4UPD1-F1
#
_entry.id   AF-A0A6I4UPD1-F1
#
_cell.length_a   1.000
_cell.length_b   1.000
_cell.length_c   1.000
_cell.angle_alpha   90.00
_cell.angle_beta   90.00
_cell.angle_gamma   90.00
#
_symmetry.space_group_name_H-M   'P 1'
#
loop_
_entity.id
_entity.type
_entity.pdbx_description
1 polymer ?
#
loop_
_entity_poly.entity_id
_entity_poly.type
_entity_poly.pdbx_seq_one_letter_code
_entity_poly.pdbx_strand_id
1 'polypeptide(L)'
;MTPQRFVPELSRLPSPLVAAATAAGAQAKQAYAASAMARRVALAREACPEEFEAGKPRLMRLLGEADVLLEPLRRAKRKPVAVATANPQVAMIIPGFGASPLRMRYLARQLESAGHVVKRWGQGRNWGPDPVRFDQIEARLVELHERHGRPVVLIGWSLGGLYAREIAKRQPQAVAKVVTMGSPFSGSPRANNVWRAYQFITGHSVDAPPVEAMLAVKPPVETVALWSANDGVIAPRCAAGRPGERDRAIPLRCTHMGFTYDAQVIATLLSELETTRI
;
A
#
# COMPACT_ATOMS: atom_id res chain seq x y z
N MET A 1 31.17 41.67 46.81
CA MET A 1 29.71 41.48 46.99
C MET A 1 29.13 41.10 45.64
N THR A 2 28.83 39.81 45.46
CA THR A 2 28.38 39.21 44.19
C THR A 2 26.90 38.88 44.35
N PRO A 3 25.99 39.31 43.46
CA PRO A 3 24.57 39.05 43.64
C PRO A 3 24.27 37.58 43.35
N GLN A 4 23.68 36.89 44.33
CA GLN A 4 23.17 35.53 44.19
C GLN A 4 22.06 35.50 43.14
N ARG A 5 22.20 34.65 42.12
CA ARG A 5 21.14 34.30 41.19
C ARG A 5 20.06 33.54 41.95
N PHE A 6 18.88 34.15 42.10
CA PHE A 6 17.68 33.47 42.56
C PHE A 6 17.23 32.50 41.46
N VAL A 7 17.47 31.21 41.65
CA VAL A 7 16.84 30.16 40.84
C VAL A 7 15.48 29.94 41.47
N PRO A 8 14.34 30.20 40.77
CA PRO A 8 13.04 29.89 41.32
C PRO A 8 12.96 28.37 41.46
N GLU A 9 12.86 27.89 42.69
CA GLU A 9 12.57 26.49 42.96
C GLU A 9 11.16 26.22 42.45
N LEU A 10 11.05 25.60 41.27
CA LEU A 10 9.79 25.10 40.74
C LEU A 10 9.21 24.15 41.78
N SER A 11 8.16 24.64 42.45
CA SER A 11 7.39 23.91 43.45
C SER A 11 7.04 22.53 42.91
N ARG A 12 7.66 21.50 43.53
CA ARG A 12 7.23 20.12 43.33
C ARG A 12 5.80 20.05 43.83
N LEU A 13 4.85 19.89 42.91
CA LEU A 13 3.45 19.64 43.25
C LEU A 13 3.40 18.52 44.31
N PRO A 14 2.53 18.62 45.33
CA PRO A 14 2.42 17.60 46.38
C PRO A 14 2.24 16.22 45.74
N SER A 15 3.01 15.22 46.16
CA SER A 15 2.96 13.84 45.64
C SER A 15 1.54 13.30 45.36
N PRO A 16 0.50 13.53 46.22
CA PRO A 16 -0.86 13.08 45.93
C PRO A 16 -1.52 13.80 44.73
N LEU A 17 -1.21 15.07 44.46
CA LEU A 17 -1.72 15.81 43.30
C LEU A 17 -1.08 15.32 41.99
N VAL A 18 0.21 14.98 42.01
CA VAL A 18 0.91 14.38 40.86
C VAL A 18 0.35 12.98 40.56
N ALA A 19 0.09 12.18 41.60
CA ALA A 19 -0.51 10.85 41.46
C ALA A 19 -1.95 10.93 40.90
N ALA A 20 -2.76 11.86 41.40
CA ALA A 20 -4.13 12.08 40.92
C ALA A 20 -4.17 12.54 39.44
N ALA A 21 -3.29 13.46 39.04
CA ALA A 21 -3.17 13.89 37.64
C ALA A 21 -2.71 12.75 36.71
N THR A 22 -1.79 11.91 37.18
CA THR A 22 -1.33 10.73 36.43
C THR A 22 -2.43 9.69 36.27
N ALA A 23 -3.20 9.43 37.34
CA ALA A 23 -4.35 8.52 37.32
C ALA A 23 -5.47 9.04 36.41
N ALA A 24 -5.80 10.33 36.47
CA ALA A 24 -6.77 10.96 35.59
C ALA A 24 -6.32 10.89 34.11
N GLY A 25 -5.02 11.10 33.84
CA GLY A 25 -4.43 10.93 32.51
C GLY A 25 -4.49 9.48 32.02
N ALA A 26 -4.26 8.49 32.89
CA ALA A 26 -4.39 7.07 32.55
C ALA A 26 -5.85 6.69 32.25
N GLN A 27 -6.79 7.18 33.05
CA GLN A 27 -8.23 6.93 32.88
C GLN A 27 -8.76 7.58 31.59
N ALA A 28 -8.31 8.80 31.26
CA ALA A 28 -8.63 9.46 29.99
C ALA A 28 -8.05 8.71 28.78
N LYS A 29 -6.80 8.22 28.86
CA LYS A 29 -6.21 7.36 27.81
C LYS A 29 -6.99 6.07 27.63
N GLN A 30 -7.43 5.45 28.73
CA GLN A 30 -8.20 4.21 28.69
C GLN A 30 -9.61 4.42 28.11
N ALA A 31 -10.29 5.50 28.50
CA ALA A 31 -11.57 5.90 27.92
C ALA A 31 -11.44 6.24 26.43
N TYR A 32 -10.39 6.96 26.04
CA TYR A 32 -10.10 7.24 24.63
C TYR A 32 -9.83 5.95 23.85
N ALA A 33 -9.01 5.03 24.36
CA ALA A 33 -8.75 3.73 23.74
C ALA A 33 -10.02 2.87 23.61
N ALA A 34 -10.86 2.83 24.64
CA ALA A 34 -12.16 2.15 24.61
C ALA A 34 -13.08 2.78 23.55
N SER A 35 -13.13 4.12 23.47
CA SER A 35 -13.90 4.83 22.45
C SER A 35 -13.36 4.59 21.03
N ALA A 36 -12.04 4.52 20.86
CA ALA A 36 -11.39 4.23 19.58
C ALA A 36 -11.66 2.79 19.14
N MET A 37 -11.63 1.82 20.07
CA MET A 37 -12.00 0.44 19.82
C MET A 37 -13.48 0.32 19.44
N ALA A 38 -14.37 0.99 20.18
CA ALA A 38 -15.80 1.02 19.86
C ALA A 38 -16.07 1.61 18.47
N ARG A 39 -15.40 2.70 18.10
CA ARG A 39 -15.46 3.27 16.74
C ARG A 39 -15.00 2.26 15.67
N ARG A 40 -13.87 1.57 15.89
CA ARG A 40 -13.35 0.55 14.97
C ARG A 40 -14.32 -0.63 14.78
N VAL A 41 -14.95 -1.10 15.87
CA VAL A 41 -15.97 -2.16 15.81
C VAL A 41 -17.21 -1.67 15.06
N ALA A 42 -17.66 -0.43 15.29
CA ALA A 42 -18.79 0.15 14.59
C ALA A 42 -18.54 0.25 13.07
N LEU A 43 -17.37 0.78 12.68
CA LEU A 43 -16.95 0.84 11.27
C LEU A 43 -16.91 -0.57 10.65
N ALA A 44 -16.34 -1.56 11.33
CA ALA A 44 -16.27 -2.93 10.82
C ALA A 44 -17.65 -3.60 10.65
N ARG A 45 -18.68 -3.09 11.32
CA ARG A 45 -20.08 -3.59 11.29
C ARG A 45 -20.97 -2.88 10.28
N GLU A 46 -20.49 -1.83 9.61
CA GLU A 46 -21.27 -1.11 8.61
C GLU A 46 -21.91 -2.07 7.59
N ALA A 47 -23.13 -1.75 7.16
CA ALA A 47 -23.77 -2.48 6.08
C ALA A 47 -23.02 -2.18 4.77
N CYS A 48 -22.95 -3.17 3.89
CA CYS A 48 -22.50 -2.96 2.52
C CYS A 48 -23.76 -2.96 1.66
N PRO A 49 -24.06 -1.87 0.96
CA PRO A 49 -25.14 -1.86 -0.03
C PRO A 49 -25.07 -3.07 -0.97
N GLU A 50 -26.21 -3.69 -1.29
CA GLU A 50 -26.28 -4.93 -2.08
C GLU A 50 -25.60 -4.79 -3.45
N GLU A 51 -25.70 -3.61 -4.06
CA GLU A 51 -25.03 -3.24 -5.31
C GLU A 51 -23.50 -3.40 -5.26
N PHE A 52 -22.88 -3.21 -4.10
CA PHE A 52 -21.43 -3.39 -3.91
C PHE A 52 -21.07 -4.81 -3.47
N GLU A 53 -21.98 -5.51 -2.79
CA GLU A 53 -21.84 -6.93 -2.45
C GLU A 53 -21.80 -7.81 -3.71
N ALA A 54 -22.65 -7.52 -4.71
CA ALA A 54 -22.71 -8.26 -5.97
C ALA A 54 -21.39 -8.24 -6.78
N GLY A 55 -20.54 -7.24 -6.54
CA GLY A 55 -19.25 -7.08 -7.23
C GLY A 55 -18.07 -7.82 -6.59
N LYS A 56 -18.23 -8.39 -5.38
CA LYS A 56 -17.11 -8.97 -4.63
C LYS A 56 -16.59 -10.29 -5.21
N PRO A 57 -15.30 -10.60 -5.01
CA PRO A 57 -14.80 -11.93 -5.29
C PRO A 57 -15.57 -12.99 -4.48
N ARG A 58 -15.91 -14.10 -5.14
CA ARG A 58 -16.57 -15.25 -4.49
C ARG A 58 -15.73 -15.71 -3.30
N LEU A 59 -16.37 -16.08 -2.18
CA LEU A 59 -15.68 -16.51 -0.97
C LEU A 59 -14.73 -17.69 -1.19
N MET A 60 -15.06 -18.60 -2.11
CA MET A 60 -14.16 -19.70 -2.51
C MET A 60 -12.81 -19.21 -3.07
N ARG A 61 -12.77 -18.03 -3.71
CA ARG A 61 -11.51 -17.42 -4.17
C ARG A 61 -10.72 -16.85 -3.00
N LEU A 62 -11.38 -16.29 -2.00
CA LEU A 62 -10.71 -15.86 -0.77
C LEU A 62 -10.08 -17.04 -0.04
N LEU A 63 -10.75 -18.20 0.01
CA LEU A 63 -10.15 -19.44 0.54
C LEU A 63 -8.90 -19.85 -0.27
N GLY A 64 -8.90 -19.62 -1.58
CA GLY A 64 -7.73 -19.82 -2.44
C GLY A 64 -6.50 -18.99 -2.05
N GLU A 65 -6.68 -17.86 -1.35
CA GLU A 65 -5.55 -17.07 -0.81
C GLU A 65 -4.79 -17.81 0.30
N ALA A 66 -5.42 -18.80 0.96
CA ALA A 66 -4.76 -19.64 1.96
C ALA A 66 -3.64 -20.49 1.38
N ASP A 67 -3.54 -20.61 0.05
CA ASP A 67 -2.41 -21.21 -0.65
C ASP A 67 -1.07 -20.53 -0.28
N VAL A 68 -1.11 -19.28 0.18
CA VAL A 68 0.06 -18.58 0.72
C VAL A 68 0.67 -19.28 1.95
N LEU A 69 -0.10 -20.09 2.70
CA LEU A 69 0.43 -20.85 3.83
C LEU A 69 1.36 -21.99 3.37
N LEU A 70 1.16 -22.49 2.16
CA LEU A 70 2.04 -23.47 1.51
C LEU A 70 3.23 -22.81 0.81
N GLU A 71 3.29 -21.48 0.78
CA GLU A 71 4.32 -20.71 0.10
C GLU A 71 5.75 -21.04 0.54
N PRO A 72 6.07 -21.18 1.85
CA PRO A 72 7.42 -21.50 2.28
C PRO A 72 7.94 -22.83 1.69
N LEU A 73 7.07 -23.83 1.55
CA LEU A 73 7.39 -25.12 0.96
C LEU A 73 7.58 -25.02 -0.56
N ARG A 74 6.71 -24.27 -1.24
CA ARG A 74 6.76 -24.11 -2.70
C ARG A 74 7.88 -23.19 -3.15
N ARG A 75 8.31 -22.26 -2.30
CA ARG A 75 9.39 -21.31 -2.57
C ARG A 75 10.70 -22.01 -2.96
N ALA A 76 11.00 -23.15 -2.34
CA ALA A 76 12.19 -23.94 -2.66
C ALA A 76 12.21 -24.49 -4.09
N LYS A 77 11.03 -24.66 -4.70
CA LYS A 77 10.86 -25.21 -6.07
C LYS A 77 10.69 -24.12 -7.13
N ARG A 78 10.65 -22.84 -6.75
CA ARG A 78 10.50 -21.74 -7.72
C ARG A 78 11.75 -21.58 -8.54
N LYS A 79 11.59 -21.67 -9.87
CA LYS A 79 12.65 -21.31 -10.80
C LYS A 79 12.66 -19.79 -10.99
N PRO A 80 13.83 -19.14 -10.94
CA PRO A 80 13.91 -17.72 -11.26
C PRO A 80 13.49 -17.47 -12.71
N VAL A 81 12.87 -16.32 -12.95
CA VAL A 81 12.59 -15.84 -14.31
C VAL A 81 13.84 -15.13 -14.81
N ALA A 82 14.67 -15.84 -15.56
CA ALA A 82 15.94 -15.33 -16.07
C ALA A 82 15.72 -14.60 -17.40
N VAL A 83 15.61 -13.27 -17.35
CA VAL A 83 15.57 -12.39 -18.51
C VAL A 83 16.51 -11.23 -18.22
N ALA A 84 17.56 -11.04 -19.03
CA ALA A 84 18.43 -9.88 -18.91
C ALA A 84 17.76 -8.68 -19.60
N THR A 85 17.79 -7.51 -18.95
CA THR A 85 17.25 -6.27 -19.50
C THR A 85 18.28 -5.56 -20.38
N ALA A 86 17.84 -5.03 -21.53
CA ALA A 86 18.61 -4.06 -22.31
C ALA A 86 18.25 -2.61 -21.94
N ASN A 87 17.18 -2.43 -21.16
CA ASN A 87 16.68 -1.15 -20.71
C ASN A 87 16.56 -1.08 -19.17
N PRO A 88 17.69 -1.00 -18.42
CA PRO A 88 17.67 -0.90 -16.97
C PRO A 88 16.76 0.24 -16.49
N GLN A 89 15.96 -0.01 -15.47
CA GLN A 89 15.00 0.94 -14.89
C GLN A 89 15.28 1.14 -13.41
N VAL A 90 14.89 2.29 -12.88
CA VAL A 90 14.79 2.50 -11.42
C VAL A 90 13.34 2.30 -11.04
N ALA A 91 13.05 1.33 -10.18
CA ALA A 91 11.71 1.00 -9.75
C ALA A 91 11.56 1.16 -8.24
N MET A 92 10.44 1.75 -7.79
CA MET A 92 10.06 1.77 -6.38
C MET A 92 8.85 0.86 -6.14
N ILE A 93 9.02 -0.14 -5.27
CA ILE A 93 7.95 -1.06 -4.90
C ILE A 93 7.24 -0.57 -3.64
N ILE A 94 5.90 -0.46 -3.74
CA ILE A 94 5.00 -0.04 -2.67
C ILE A 94 4.11 -1.24 -2.26
N PRO A 95 4.24 -1.75 -1.03
CA PRO A 95 3.54 -2.95 -0.59
C PRO A 95 2.05 -2.69 -0.26
N GLY A 96 1.26 -3.76 -0.26
CA GLY A 96 -0.15 -3.74 0.15
C GLY A 96 -0.34 -3.64 1.66
N PHE A 97 -1.59 -3.46 2.08
CA PHE A 97 -1.96 -3.30 3.49
C PHE A 97 -1.50 -4.47 4.38
N GLY A 98 -0.98 -4.16 5.57
CA GLY A 98 -0.39 -5.10 6.52
C GLY A 98 0.93 -5.76 6.05
N ALA A 99 1.35 -5.57 4.80
CA ALA A 99 2.52 -6.21 4.25
C ALA A 99 3.81 -5.48 4.66
N SER A 100 4.84 -6.26 5.02
CA SER A 100 6.20 -5.74 5.15
C SER A 100 6.96 -5.84 3.83
N PRO A 101 8.07 -5.10 3.68
CA PRO A 101 8.93 -5.19 2.49
C PRO A 101 9.50 -6.60 2.27
N LEU A 102 9.54 -7.44 3.32
CA LEU A 102 9.95 -8.84 3.21
C LEU A 102 9.07 -9.64 2.26
N ARG A 103 7.75 -9.35 2.22
CA ARG A 103 6.80 -10.02 1.30
C ARG A 103 7.12 -9.71 -0.16
N MET A 104 7.55 -8.48 -0.44
CA MET A 104 7.92 -8.03 -1.78
C MET A 104 9.36 -8.41 -2.16
N ARG A 105 10.14 -9.00 -1.25
CA ARG A 105 11.58 -9.25 -1.46
C ARG A 105 11.85 -10.22 -2.60
N TYR A 106 11.01 -11.23 -2.77
CA TYR A 106 11.21 -12.19 -3.86
C TYR A 106 10.99 -11.51 -5.22
N LEU A 107 9.88 -10.78 -5.39
CA LEU A 107 9.63 -9.95 -6.57
C LEU A 107 10.79 -9.00 -6.85
N ALA A 108 11.21 -8.22 -5.85
CA ALA A 108 12.30 -7.26 -5.98
C ALA A 108 13.59 -7.93 -6.50
N ARG A 109 13.96 -9.08 -5.93
CA ARG A 109 15.17 -9.82 -6.34
C ARG A 109 15.11 -10.34 -7.77
N GLN A 110 13.93 -10.69 -8.27
CA GLN A 110 13.77 -11.15 -9.66
C GLN A 110 13.99 -9.99 -10.64
N LEU A 111 13.41 -8.82 -10.33
CA LEU A 111 13.63 -7.60 -11.10
C LEU A 111 15.10 -7.13 -11.01
N GLU A 112 15.73 -7.22 -9.84
CA GLU A 112 17.15 -6.93 -9.66
C GLU A 112 18.04 -7.90 -10.45
N SER A 113 17.73 -9.20 -10.44
CA SER A 113 18.50 -10.21 -11.19
C SER A 113 18.41 -10.04 -12.70
N ALA A 114 17.38 -9.34 -13.19
CA ALA A 114 17.26 -8.97 -14.59
C ALA A 114 18.11 -7.75 -14.97
N GLY A 115 18.61 -6.98 -14.00
CA GLY A 115 19.45 -5.79 -14.21
C GLY A 115 18.79 -4.45 -13.83
N HIS A 116 17.59 -4.45 -13.24
CA HIS A 116 16.93 -3.22 -12.78
C HIS A 116 17.41 -2.78 -11.39
N VAL A 117 17.33 -1.49 -11.10
CA VAL A 117 17.55 -0.93 -9.77
C VAL A 117 16.22 -0.87 -9.03
N VAL A 118 16.00 -1.77 -8.07
CA VAL A 118 14.76 -1.81 -7.30
C VAL A 118 14.95 -1.24 -5.92
N LYS A 119 14.04 -0.35 -5.51
CA LYS A 119 14.05 0.33 -4.22
C LYS A 119 12.74 0.09 -3.49
N ARG A 120 12.83 0.07 -2.17
CA ARG A 120 11.65 0.01 -1.29
C ARG A 120 11.14 1.42 -1.04
N TRP A 121 9.85 1.53 -0.73
CA TRP A 121 9.17 2.78 -0.35
C TRP A 121 9.64 3.46 0.95
N GLY A 122 10.54 2.85 1.73
CA GLY A 122 11.11 3.45 2.94
C GLY A 122 10.26 3.39 4.22
N GLN A 123 8.96 3.09 4.16
CA GLN A 123 8.03 3.24 5.31
C GLN A 123 7.84 1.98 6.17
N GLY A 124 8.66 0.94 5.97
CA GLY A 124 8.50 -0.32 6.69
C GLY A 124 7.20 -1.05 6.28
N ARG A 125 6.38 -1.45 7.26
CA ARG A 125 5.11 -2.16 7.04
C ARG A 125 4.00 -1.17 6.71
N ASN A 126 3.15 -1.53 5.74
CA ASN A 126 2.05 -0.65 5.33
C ASN A 126 0.85 -0.77 6.28
N TRP A 127 0.64 0.24 7.12
CA TRP A 127 -0.46 0.28 8.08
C TRP A 127 -1.69 1.05 7.60
N GLY A 128 -1.75 1.40 6.31
CA GLY A 128 -2.86 2.17 5.75
C GLY A 128 -2.49 3.61 5.42
N PRO A 129 -3.40 4.36 4.79
CA PRO A 129 -3.24 5.77 4.47
C PRO A 129 -3.07 6.61 5.73
N ASP A 130 -2.11 7.52 5.65
CA ASP A 130 -1.75 8.47 6.67
C ASP A 130 -1.08 9.63 5.94
N PRO A 131 -1.49 10.90 6.15
CA PRO A 131 -0.94 12.04 5.41
C PRO A 131 0.58 12.16 5.54
N VAL A 132 1.12 12.00 6.75
CA VAL A 132 2.57 12.07 7.00
C VAL A 132 3.30 10.98 6.21
N ARG A 133 2.80 9.74 6.24
CA ARG A 133 3.34 8.65 5.44
C ARG A 133 3.26 8.94 3.94
N PHE A 134 2.17 9.54 3.48
CA PHE A 134 2.01 9.90 2.08
C PHE A 134 3.12 10.86 1.63
N ASP A 135 3.33 11.94 2.38
CA ASP A 135 4.38 12.93 2.10
C ASP A 135 5.79 12.31 2.18
N GLN A 136 6.00 11.35 3.09
CA GLN A 136 7.27 10.62 3.18
C GLN A 136 7.53 9.68 1.98
N ILE A 137 6.49 9.08 1.40
CA ILE A 137 6.65 8.26 0.18
C ILE A 137 6.90 9.18 -1.03
N GLU A 138 6.23 10.34 -1.07
CA GLU A 138 6.46 11.37 -2.09
C GLU A 138 7.91 11.90 -2.03
N ALA A 139 8.39 12.28 -0.85
CA ALA A 139 9.79 12.69 -0.65
C ALA A 139 10.78 11.58 -1.05
N ARG A 140 10.45 10.32 -0.76
CA ARG A 140 11.27 9.17 -1.17
C ARG A 140 11.33 9.01 -2.68
N LEU A 141 10.23 9.25 -3.40
CA LEU A 141 10.23 9.24 -4.86
C LEU A 141 11.16 10.33 -5.41
N VAL A 142 11.03 11.57 -4.90
CA VAL A 142 11.86 12.70 -5.31
C VAL A 142 13.34 12.40 -5.08
N GLU A 143 13.71 11.89 -3.89
CA GLU A 143 15.09 11.49 -3.58
C GLU A 143 15.63 10.45 -4.58
N LEU A 144 14.80 9.47 -4.98
CA LEU A 144 15.20 8.45 -5.95
C LEU A 144 15.37 9.03 -7.35
N HIS A 145 14.46 9.91 -7.75
CA HIS A 145 14.51 10.59 -9.03
C HIS A 145 15.79 11.43 -9.15
N GLU A 146 16.10 12.24 -8.14
CA GLU A 146 17.30 13.07 -8.06
C GLU A 146 18.57 12.22 -8.03
N ARG A 147 18.64 11.21 -7.15
CA ARG A 147 19.83 10.35 -7.00
C ARG A 147 20.21 9.61 -8.28
N HIS A 148 19.20 9.19 -9.04
CA HIS A 148 19.42 8.38 -10.23
C HIS A 148 19.35 9.20 -11.54
N GLY A 149 19.01 10.49 -11.47
CA GLY A 149 18.94 11.38 -12.61
C GLY A 149 17.93 10.96 -13.68
N ARG A 150 16.88 10.21 -13.29
CA ARG A 150 15.88 9.68 -14.23
C ARG A 150 14.53 9.42 -13.55
N PRO A 151 13.41 9.45 -14.28
CA PRO A 151 12.10 9.12 -13.72
C PRO A 151 12.03 7.66 -13.21
N VAL A 152 11.24 7.43 -12.18
CA VAL A 152 11.12 6.16 -11.46
C VAL A 152 9.85 5.41 -11.90
N VAL A 153 9.93 4.10 -12.09
CA VAL A 153 8.75 3.25 -12.27
C VAL A 153 8.14 2.93 -10.90
N LEU A 154 6.88 3.29 -10.68
CA LEU A 154 6.16 2.95 -9.45
C LEU A 154 5.43 1.62 -9.61
N ILE A 155 5.76 0.64 -8.77
CA ILE A 155 5.11 -0.69 -8.75
C ILE A 155 4.35 -0.83 -7.44
N GLY A 156 3.02 -0.74 -7.50
CA GLY A 156 2.18 -0.81 -6.32
C GLY A 156 1.31 -2.05 -6.28
N TRP A 157 1.31 -2.77 -5.16
CA TRP A 157 0.43 -3.93 -4.94
C TRP A 157 -0.69 -3.59 -3.98
N SER A 158 -1.93 -3.96 -4.32
CA SER A 158 -3.09 -3.71 -3.46
C SER A 158 -3.17 -2.21 -3.10
N LEU A 159 -3.30 -1.86 -1.82
CA LEU A 159 -3.23 -0.47 -1.33
C LEU A 159 -1.99 0.30 -1.84
N GLY A 160 -0.85 -0.36 -2.04
CA GLY A 160 0.35 0.27 -2.56
C GLY A 160 0.19 0.86 -3.96
N GLY A 161 -0.73 0.32 -4.78
CA GLY A 161 -1.06 0.88 -6.08
C GLY A 161 -1.89 2.16 -6.01
N LEU A 162 -2.68 2.36 -4.95
CA LEU A 162 -3.40 3.61 -4.73
C LEU A 162 -2.40 4.73 -4.41
N TYR A 163 -1.45 4.47 -3.51
CA TYR A 163 -0.33 5.38 -3.25
C TYR A 163 0.45 5.71 -4.53
N ALA A 164 0.82 4.69 -5.31
CA ALA A 164 1.57 4.89 -6.55
C ALA A 164 0.85 5.83 -7.53
N ARG A 165 -0.46 5.65 -7.69
CA ARG A 165 -1.28 6.50 -8.57
C ARG A 165 -1.38 7.93 -8.05
N GLU A 166 -1.70 8.14 -6.79
CA GLU A 166 -1.85 9.49 -6.25
C GLU A 166 -0.52 10.26 -6.23
N ILE A 167 0.59 9.59 -5.90
CA ILE A 167 1.92 10.21 -5.94
C ILE A 167 2.31 10.58 -7.37
N ALA A 168 2.01 9.73 -8.35
CA ALA A 168 2.29 10.03 -9.76
C ALA A 168 1.47 11.22 -10.31
N LYS A 169 0.33 11.55 -9.70
CA LYS A 169 -0.41 12.79 -10.03
C LYS A 169 0.31 14.04 -9.51
N ARG A 170 0.88 13.96 -8.31
CA ARG A 170 1.61 15.08 -7.70
C ARG A 170 2.99 15.29 -8.31
N GLN A 171 3.68 14.20 -8.65
CA GLN A 171 5.07 14.21 -9.13
C GLN A 171 5.23 13.54 -10.50
N PRO A 172 4.50 13.99 -11.55
CA PRO A 172 4.52 13.29 -12.84
C PRO A 172 5.88 13.30 -13.52
N GLN A 173 6.68 14.35 -13.33
CA GLN A 173 8.04 14.45 -13.88
C GLN A 173 9.02 13.44 -13.26
N ALA A 174 8.75 13.00 -12.04
CA ALA A 174 9.58 12.02 -11.34
C ALA A 174 9.17 10.57 -11.65
N VAL A 175 8.10 10.33 -12.42
CA VAL A 175 7.52 9.00 -12.65
C VAL A 175 7.53 8.63 -14.14
N ALA A 176 8.22 7.54 -14.48
CA ALA A 176 8.24 7.02 -15.85
C ALA A 176 6.94 6.28 -16.21
N LYS A 177 6.45 5.48 -15.26
CA LYS A 177 5.32 4.55 -15.44
C LYS A 177 4.76 4.16 -14.08
N VAL A 178 3.46 3.92 -14.01
CA VAL A 178 2.81 3.29 -12.85
C VAL A 178 2.30 1.90 -13.23
N VAL A 179 2.74 0.88 -12.52
CA VAL A 179 2.19 -0.48 -12.62
C VAL A 179 1.48 -0.83 -11.32
N THR A 180 0.19 -1.11 -11.42
CA THR A 180 -0.64 -1.56 -10.29
C THR A 180 -0.89 -3.06 -10.36
N MET A 181 -0.92 -3.73 -9.22
CA MET A 181 -1.12 -5.18 -9.11
C MET A 181 -2.25 -5.47 -8.14
N GLY A 182 -3.40 -5.91 -8.65
CA GLY A 182 -4.58 -6.20 -7.83
C GLY A 182 -5.01 -5.01 -6.96
N SER A 183 -4.88 -3.78 -7.46
CA SER A 183 -5.13 -2.56 -6.67
C SER A 183 -6.55 -2.03 -6.89
N PRO A 184 -7.35 -1.77 -5.84
CA PRO A 184 -8.74 -1.33 -5.97
C PRO A 184 -8.85 0.17 -6.28
N PHE A 185 -8.38 0.63 -7.45
CA PHE A 185 -8.42 2.05 -7.81
C PHE A 185 -9.70 2.47 -8.56
N SER A 186 -10.61 1.54 -8.82
CA SER A 186 -11.84 1.75 -9.58
C SER A 186 -13.05 1.12 -8.91
N GLY A 187 -14.24 1.56 -9.32
CA GLY A 187 -15.50 1.06 -8.79
C GLY A 187 -15.68 1.40 -7.31
N SER A 188 -16.39 0.54 -6.58
CA SER A 188 -16.68 0.78 -5.16
C SER A 188 -15.49 0.41 -4.27
N PRO A 189 -15.10 1.28 -3.31
CA PRO A 189 -14.12 0.96 -2.27
C PRO A 189 -14.53 -0.22 -1.38
N ARG A 190 -15.82 -0.60 -1.37
CA ARG A 190 -16.38 -1.74 -0.62
C ARG A 190 -16.46 -3.04 -1.43
N ALA A 191 -16.20 -3.00 -2.74
CA ALA A 191 -16.20 -4.18 -3.63
C ALA A 191 -14.93 -5.04 -3.47
N ASN A 192 -14.63 -5.44 -2.23
CA ASN A 192 -13.55 -6.33 -1.88
C ASN A 192 -13.88 -7.10 -0.59
N ASN A 193 -13.11 -8.13 -0.26
CA ASN A 193 -13.34 -8.97 0.93
C ASN A 193 -12.61 -8.47 2.19
N VAL A 194 -11.81 -7.40 2.09
CA VAL A 194 -10.91 -6.95 3.17
C VAL A 194 -11.29 -5.58 3.75
N TRP A 195 -12.28 -4.88 3.20
CA TRP A 195 -12.62 -3.52 3.63
C TRP A 195 -13.00 -3.46 5.11
N ARG A 196 -13.73 -4.45 5.65
CA ARG A 196 -14.06 -4.50 7.08
C ARG A 196 -12.81 -4.60 7.96
N ALA A 197 -11.87 -5.48 7.58
CA ALA A 197 -10.60 -5.65 8.28
C ALA A 197 -9.73 -4.39 8.16
N TYR A 198 -9.74 -3.76 7.00
CA TYR A 198 -9.07 -2.48 6.75
C TYR A 198 -9.62 -1.39 7.66
N GLN A 199 -10.94 -1.13 7.67
CA GLN A 199 -11.55 -0.10 8.51
C GLN A 199 -11.32 -0.35 10.01
N PHE A 200 -11.35 -1.61 10.42
CA PHE A 200 -11.04 -1.99 11.80
C PHE A 200 -9.61 -1.61 12.20
N ILE A 201 -8.63 -1.84 11.33
CA ILE A 201 -7.22 -1.59 11.60
C ILE A 201 -6.88 -0.10 11.45
N THR A 202 -7.35 0.55 10.38
CA THR A 202 -7.05 1.96 10.10
C THR A 202 -7.88 2.93 10.95
N GLY A 203 -9.05 2.50 11.42
CA GLY A 203 -9.95 3.32 12.23
C GLY A 203 -10.68 4.42 11.47
N HIS A 204 -10.72 4.35 10.14
CA HIS A 204 -11.50 5.24 9.28
C HIS A 204 -12.24 4.44 8.20
N SER A 205 -13.27 5.04 7.61
CA SER A 205 -14.05 4.42 6.53
C SER A 205 -13.23 4.29 5.23
N VAL A 206 -13.53 3.28 4.41
CA VAL A 206 -13.00 3.19 3.04
C VAL A 206 -13.56 4.28 2.12
N ASP A 207 -14.71 4.85 2.47
CA ASP A 207 -15.35 5.93 1.69
C ASP A 207 -14.84 7.32 2.09
N ALA A 208 -14.18 7.43 3.26
CA ALA A 208 -13.59 8.66 3.76
C ALA A 208 -12.14 8.39 4.21
N PRO A 209 -11.22 8.10 3.27
CA PRO A 209 -9.81 7.94 3.60
C PRO A 209 -9.23 9.28 4.12
N PRO A 210 -8.24 9.25 5.03
CA PRO A 210 -7.64 10.45 5.62
C PRO A 210 -6.79 11.23 4.62
N VAL A 211 -6.57 10.69 3.42
CA VAL A 211 -5.92 11.34 2.30
C VAL A 211 -6.94 11.40 1.17
N GLU A 212 -7.33 12.61 0.78
CA GLU A 212 -8.20 12.82 -0.38
C GLU A 212 -7.54 12.25 -1.63
N ALA A 213 -8.25 11.38 -2.34
CA ALA A 213 -7.74 10.68 -3.50
C ALA A 213 -8.83 10.59 -4.56
N MET A 214 -8.54 11.07 -5.77
CA MET A 214 -9.44 10.91 -6.92
C MET A 214 -9.08 9.64 -7.68
N LEU A 215 -9.31 8.46 -7.10
CA LEU A 215 -8.75 7.18 -7.59
C LEU A 215 -9.07 6.89 -9.07
N ALA A 216 -10.27 7.28 -9.52
CA ALA A 216 -10.73 7.13 -10.90
C ALA A 216 -9.95 8.03 -11.89
N VAL A 217 -9.44 9.19 -11.44
CA VAL A 217 -8.61 10.05 -12.28
C VAL A 217 -7.28 9.34 -12.52
N LYS A 218 -6.96 9.16 -13.80
CA LYS A 218 -5.69 8.57 -14.23
C LYS A 218 -4.54 9.56 -13.97
N PRO A 219 -3.39 9.10 -13.43
CA PRO A 219 -2.16 9.89 -13.42
C PRO A 219 -1.74 10.33 -14.83
N PRO A 220 -1.11 11.51 -15.00
CA PRO A 220 -0.68 12.01 -16.32
C PRO A 220 0.64 11.36 -16.78
N VAL A 221 0.76 10.05 -16.60
CA VAL A 221 1.88 9.19 -17.03
C VAL A 221 1.30 7.85 -17.50
N GLU A 222 2.10 6.99 -18.14
CA GLU A 222 1.63 5.66 -18.53
C GLU A 222 1.24 4.84 -17.28
N THR A 223 0.05 4.23 -17.33
CA THR A 223 -0.52 3.44 -16.24
C THR A 223 -0.98 2.07 -16.74
N VAL A 224 -0.43 1.02 -16.12
CA VAL A 224 -0.71 -0.37 -16.44
C VAL A 224 -1.31 -1.07 -15.24
N ALA A 225 -2.47 -1.68 -15.43
CA ALA A 225 -3.20 -2.41 -14.39
C ALA A 225 -3.05 -3.93 -14.60
N LEU A 226 -2.29 -4.59 -13.73
CA LEU A 226 -2.25 -6.04 -13.65
C LEU A 226 -3.40 -6.51 -12.76
N TRP A 227 -4.32 -7.30 -13.32
CA TRP A 227 -5.50 -7.78 -12.62
C TRP A 227 -5.68 -9.29 -12.84
N SER A 228 -6.41 -9.96 -11.95
CA SER A 228 -6.62 -11.40 -12.04
C SER A 228 -8.06 -11.78 -11.72
N ALA A 229 -8.65 -12.64 -12.54
CA ALA A 229 -9.95 -13.24 -12.25
C ALA A 229 -9.93 -14.21 -11.05
N ASN A 230 -8.72 -14.62 -10.63
CA ASN A 230 -8.50 -15.48 -9.46
C ASN A 230 -8.17 -14.70 -8.19
N ASP A 231 -8.15 -13.37 -8.23
CA ASP A 231 -7.99 -12.54 -7.04
C ASP A 231 -9.19 -12.75 -6.09
N GLY A 232 -8.92 -13.29 -4.90
CA GLY A 232 -9.93 -13.53 -3.87
C GLY A 232 -10.18 -12.34 -2.95
N VAL A 233 -9.39 -11.28 -3.07
CA VAL A 233 -9.40 -10.14 -2.16
C VAL A 233 -10.07 -8.95 -2.82
N ILE A 234 -9.61 -8.55 -4.00
CA ILE A 234 -10.08 -7.38 -4.75
C ILE A 234 -10.90 -7.82 -5.95
N ALA A 235 -12.04 -7.17 -6.19
CA ALA A 235 -12.85 -7.43 -7.37
C ALA A 235 -12.03 -7.20 -8.66
N PRO A 236 -11.99 -8.16 -9.60
CA PRO A 236 -11.19 -8.06 -10.81
C PRO A 236 -11.47 -6.79 -11.63
N ARG A 237 -12.73 -6.35 -11.70
CA ARG A 237 -13.11 -5.10 -12.40
C ARG A 237 -12.58 -3.85 -11.71
N CYS A 238 -12.56 -3.83 -10.38
CA CYS A 238 -12.00 -2.72 -9.60
C CYS A 238 -10.48 -2.63 -9.74
N ALA A 239 -9.80 -3.77 -9.94
CA ALA A 239 -8.37 -3.82 -10.24
C ALA A 239 -8.03 -3.53 -11.70
N ALA A 240 -8.89 -3.92 -12.64
CA ALA A 240 -8.69 -3.67 -14.06
C ALA A 240 -8.95 -2.20 -14.46
N GLY A 241 -9.85 -1.53 -13.73
CA GLY A 241 -10.29 -0.17 -14.04
C GLY A 241 -11.29 -0.09 -15.21
N ARG A 242 -12.04 1.01 -15.26
CA ARG A 242 -12.93 1.41 -16.36
C ARG A 242 -12.13 2.11 -17.46
N PRO A 243 -12.66 2.18 -18.70
CA PRO A 243 -12.11 3.04 -19.75
C PRO A 243 -11.81 4.46 -19.23
N GLY A 244 -10.63 4.99 -19.55
CA GLY A 244 -10.16 6.30 -19.10
C GLY A 244 -9.39 6.33 -17.78
N GLU A 245 -9.50 5.30 -16.92
CA GLU A 245 -8.84 5.29 -15.60
C GLU A 245 -7.40 4.72 -15.63
N ARG A 246 -6.99 4.17 -16.78
CA ARG A 246 -5.70 3.52 -17.06
C ARG A 246 -5.46 3.41 -18.57
N ASP A 247 -4.20 3.25 -18.98
CA ASP A 247 -3.84 3.01 -20.40
C ASP A 247 -4.02 1.57 -20.81
N ARG A 248 -3.51 0.64 -20.00
CA ARG A 248 -3.54 -0.80 -20.30
C ARG A 248 -4.00 -1.59 -19.09
N ALA A 249 -4.73 -2.67 -19.34
CA ALA A 249 -5.16 -3.62 -18.32
C ALA A 249 -4.77 -5.03 -18.78
N ILE A 250 -3.88 -5.68 -18.05
CA ILE A 250 -3.31 -6.98 -18.41
C ILE A 250 -3.89 -8.05 -17.48
N PRO A 251 -4.64 -9.05 -18.01
CA PRO A 251 -5.16 -10.15 -17.23
C PRO A 251 -4.08 -11.18 -16.92
N LEU A 252 -3.98 -11.57 -15.65
CA LEU A 252 -3.10 -12.62 -15.15
C LEU A 252 -3.91 -13.73 -14.48
N ARG A 253 -3.25 -14.87 -14.19
CA ARG A 253 -3.85 -16.02 -13.52
C ARG A 253 -3.16 -16.31 -12.20
N CYS A 254 -3.28 -15.38 -11.25
CA CYS A 254 -2.72 -15.53 -9.90
C CYS A 254 -3.75 -15.19 -8.81
N THR A 255 -3.52 -15.64 -7.59
CA THR A 255 -4.24 -15.14 -6.41
C THR A 255 -3.80 -13.71 -6.07
N HIS A 256 -4.49 -13.04 -5.15
CA HIS A 256 -4.09 -11.71 -4.67
C HIS A 256 -2.69 -11.71 -4.07
N MET A 257 -2.38 -12.75 -3.28
CA MET A 257 -1.04 -12.94 -2.74
C MET A 257 -0.04 -13.35 -3.83
N GLY A 258 -0.51 -14.07 -4.85
CA GLY A 258 0.27 -14.47 -6.01
C GLY A 258 0.92 -13.31 -6.76
N PHE A 259 0.34 -12.11 -6.75
CA PHE A 259 0.97 -10.92 -7.34
C PHE A 259 2.39 -10.63 -6.81
N THR A 260 2.73 -11.08 -5.61
CA THR A 260 4.06 -10.81 -5.03
C THR A 260 5.12 -11.84 -5.40
N TYR A 261 4.76 -12.92 -6.11
CA TYR A 261 5.69 -14.02 -6.37
C TYR A 261 5.43 -14.89 -7.60
N ASP A 262 4.28 -14.76 -8.26
CA ASP A 262 3.95 -15.60 -9.40
C ASP A 262 4.86 -15.30 -10.59
N ALA A 263 5.34 -16.35 -11.26
CA ALA A 263 6.28 -16.22 -12.37
C ALA A 263 5.66 -15.44 -13.55
N GLN A 264 4.35 -15.57 -13.78
CA GLN A 264 3.65 -14.81 -14.81
C GLN A 264 3.65 -13.31 -14.48
N VAL A 265 3.47 -12.96 -13.20
CA VAL A 265 3.50 -11.56 -12.74
C VAL A 265 4.90 -10.99 -12.91
N ILE A 266 5.93 -11.73 -12.49
CA ILE A 266 7.33 -11.32 -12.64
C ILE A 266 7.69 -11.11 -14.12
N ALA A 267 7.38 -12.08 -14.99
CA ALA A 267 7.64 -11.99 -16.42
C ALA A 267 6.93 -10.78 -17.07
N THR A 268 5.68 -10.53 -16.66
CA THR A 268 4.91 -9.36 -17.13
C THR A 268 5.57 -8.06 -16.67
N LEU A 269 5.97 -7.95 -15.41
CA LEU A 269 6.68 -6.76 -14.92
C LEU A 269 8.00 -6.53 -15.65
N LEU A 270 8.79 -7.58 -15.90
CA LEU A 270 10.03 -7.46 -16.67
C LEU A 270 9.76 -6.92 -18.07
N SER A 271 8.74 -7.44 -18.77
CA SER A 271 8.32 -6.92 -20.07
C SER A 271 7.86 -5.46 -20.01
N GLU A 272 7.18 -5.06 -18.93
CA GLU A 272 6.73 -3.69 -18.74
C GLU A 272 7.89 -2.72 -18.45
N LEU A 273 8.89 -3.17 -17.69
CA LEU A 273 10.10 -2.39 -17.44
C LEU A 273 10.94 -2.25 -18.71
N GLU A 274 11.08 -3.31 -19.49
CA GLU A 274 11.83 -3.30 -20.76
C GLU A 274 11.25 -2.29 -21.77
N THR A 275 9.92 -2.17 -21.81
CA THR A 275 9.19 -1.26 -22.73
C THR A 275 8.97 0.15 -22.17
N THR A 276 9.49 0.46 -20.97
CA THR A 276 9.35 1.78 -20.37
C THR A 276 10.17 2.81 -21.15
N ARG A 277 9.51 3.87 -21.61
CA ARG A 277 10.14 5.02 -22.27
C ARG A 277 10.68 5.98 -21.21
N ILE A 278 11.84 6.58 -21.48
CA ILE A 278 12.48 7.61 -20.64
C ILE A 278 12.19 8.97 -21.25
#